data_AF-A0A6J7NGQ6-F1
#
_entry.id   AF-A0A6J7NGQ6-F1
#
_cell.length_a   1.000
_cell.length_b   1.000
_cell.length_c   1.000
_cell.angle_alpha   90.00
_cell.angle_beta   90.00
_cell.angle_gamma   90.00
#
_symmetry.space_group_name_H-M   'P 1'
#
loop_
_entity.id
_entity.type
_entity.pdbx_description
1 polymer ?
#
loop_
_entity_poly.entity_id
_entity_poly.type
_entity_poly.pdbx_seq_one_letter_code
_entity_poly.pdbx_strand_id
1 'polypeptide(L)'
;MRRHLPSLGVRQLRHLPAARRAAHAQWSHTPQRKSPLQQAQRRARRMALVLIEQGDNPDHVERVLASTGFHPALCRSSALWAHAQWSEFTRTAS
;
A
#
# COMPACT_ATOMS: atom_id res chain seq x y z
N MET A 1 -4.95 -18.77 5.89
CA MET A 1 -5.13 -18.13 4.56
C MET A 1 -5.88 -16.81 4.71
N ARG A 2 -5.27 -15.66 4.40
CA ARG A 2 -5.95 -14.35 4.39
C ARG A 2 -6.43 -14.07 2.98
N ARG A 3 -7.76 -14.13 2.77
CA ARG A 3 -8.38 -13.70 1.50
C ARG A 3 -8.24 -12.19 1.40
N HIS A 4 -7.40 -11.73 0.49
CA HIS A 4 -7.31 -10.32 0.10
C HIS A 4 -8.62 -9.99 -0.64
N LEU A 5 -9.60 -9.41 0.06
CA LEU A 5 -10.83 -8.96 -0.58
C LEU A 5 -10.52 -7.65 -1.31
N PRO A 6 -10.82 -7.54 -2.63
CA PRO A 6 -10.65 -6.29 -3.35
C PRO A 6 -11.52 -5.21 -2.70
N SER A 7 -11.00 -3.98 -2.63
CA SER A 7 -11.77 -2.82 -2.23
C SER A 7 -12.92 -2.66 -3.23
N LEU A 8 -14.14 -2.99 -2.83
CA LEU A 8 -15.31 -2.93 -3.70
C LEU A 8 -15.48 -1.50 -4.23
N GLY A 9 -15.58 -1.36 -5.54
CA GLY A 9 -15.82 -0.06 -6.17
C GLY A 9 -17.16 0.52 -5.69
N VAL A 10 -17.23 1.85 -5.56
CA VAL A 10 -18.41 2.58 -5.06
C VAL A 10 -19.72 2.16 -5.75
N ARG A 11 -19.64 1.74 -7.02
CA ARG A 11 -20.78 1.22 -7.80
C ARG A 11 -21.34 -0.09 -7.25
N GLN A 12 -20.49 -1.04 -6.88
CA GLN A 12 -20.93 -2.34 -6.31
C GLN A 12 -21.55 -2.18 -4.92
N LEU A 13 -21.09 -1.20 -4.13
CA LEU A 13 -21.67 -0.90 -2.82
C LEU A 13 -23.13 -0.42 -2.92
N ARG A 14 -23.50 0.32 -3.97
CA ARG A 14 -24.88 0.85 -4.14
C ARG A 14 -25.92 -0.24 -4.41
N HIS A 15 -25.51 -1.35 -5.04
CA HIS A 15 -26.40 -2.49 -5.29
C HIS A 15 -26.52 -3.44 -4.08
N LEU A 16 -25.79 -3.19 -2.99
CA LEU A 16 -25.89 -4.01 -1.79
C LEU A 16 -27.12 -3.62 -0.95
N PRO A 17 -27.86 -4.62 -0.42
CA PRO A 17 -28.93 -4.40 0.55
C PRO A 17 -28.46 -3.55 1.73
N ALA A 18 -29.33 -2.70 2.26
CA ALA A 18 -28.99 -1.69 3.28
C ALA A 18 -28.28 -2.28 4.51
N ALA A 19 -28.72 -3.45 4.97
CA ALA A 19 -28.09 -4.16 6.10
C ALA A 19 -26.63 -4.55 5.82
N ARG A 20 -26.29 -4.95 4.58
CA ARG A 20 -24.92 -5.33 4.19
C ARG A 20 -24.03 -4.10 3.95
N ARG A 21 -24.61 -2.98 3.49
CA ARG A 21 -23.92 -1.68 3.45
C ARG A 21 -23.57 -1.19 4.84
N ALA A 22 -24.48 -1.31 5.81
CA ALA A 22 -24.24 -0.94 7.20
C ALA A 22 -23.13 -1.78 7.84
N ALA A 23 -23.15 -3.11 7.66
CA ALA A 23 -22.09 -3.99 8.13
C ALA A 23 -20.72 -3.68 7.48
N HIS A 24 -20.70 -3.40 6.18
CA HIS A 24 -19.47 -2.98 5.48
C HIS A 24 -18.98 -1.61 5.95
N ALA A 25 -19.87 -0.65 6.16
CA ALA A 25 -19.54 0.66 6.70
C ALA A 25 -18.97 0.51 8.11
N GLN A 26 -19.58 -0.30 8.98
CA GLN A 26 -19.11 -0.56 10.33
C GLN A 26 -17.74 -1.26 10.36
N TRP A 27 -17.50 -2.20 9.43
CA TRP A 27 -16.19 -2.82 9.25
C TRP A 27 -15.13 -1.83 8.71
N SER A 28 -15.50 -0.98 7.75
CA SER A 28 -14.60 0.02 7.15
C SER A 28 -14.31 1.20 8.08
N HIS A 29 -15.30 1.59 8.90
CA HIS A 29 -15.23 2.66 9.88
C HIS A 29 -14.66 2.21 11.21
N THR A 30 -14.37 0.93 11.42
CA THR A 30 -13.60 0.50 12.59
C THR A 30 -12.20 1.08 12.41
N PRO A 31 -11.82 2.15 13.13
CA PRO A 31 -10.51 2.74 12.99
C PRO A 31 -9.59 1.79 13.72
N GLN A 32 -9.02 0.83 13.00
CA GLN A 32 -7.86 0.12 13.50
C GLN A 32 -6.81 1.21 13.68
N ARG A 33 -6.65 1.73 14.91
CA ARG A 33 -5.67 2.78 15.25
C ARG A 33 -4.29 2.22 14.93
N LYS A 34 -3.89 2.35 13.67
CA LYS A 34 -2.60 1.85 13.18
C LYS A 34 -1.54 2.60 13.96
N SER A 35 -0.61 1.85 14.54
CA SER A 35 0.50 2.47 15.27
C SER A 35 1.21 3.48 14.35
N PRO A 36 1.79 4.56 14.89
CA PRO A 36 2.52 5.54 14.09
C PRO A 36 3.55 4.90 13.15
N LEU A 37 4.21 3.82 13.59
CA LEU A 37 5.11 2.99 12.79
C LEU A 37 4.42 2.40 11.54
N GLN A 38 3.25 1.77 11.69
CA GLN A 38 2.50 1.20 10.56
C GLN A 38 2.05 2.28 9.57
N GLN A 39 1.73 3.47 10.06
CA GLN A 39 1.39 4.60 9.20
C GLN A 39 2.62 5.10 8.42
N ALA A 40 3.76 5.24 9.08
CA ALA A 40 5.03 5.59 8.44
C ALA A 40 5.43 4.57 7.37
N GLN A 41 5.35 3.27 7.68
CA GLN A 41 5.61 2.19 6.72
C GLN A 41 4.71 2.26 5.49
N ARG A 42 3.39 2.51 5.68
CA ARG A 42 2.46 2.66 4.54
C ARG A 42 2.74 3.88 3.69
N ARG A 43 3.24 4.97 4.28
CA ARG A 43 3.65 6.17 3.54
C ARG A 43 4.93 5.92 2.75
N ALA A 44 5.95 5.34 3.39
CA ALA A 44 7.21 4.98 2.74
C ALA A 44 7.00 4.02 1.56
N ARG A 45 6.17 2.99 1.72
CA ARG A 45 5.83 2.04 0.64
C ARG A 45 5.13 2.68 -0.55
N ARG A 46 4.22 3.64 -0.31
CA ARG A 46 3.54 4.36 -1.41
C ARG A 46 4.53 5.22 -2.19
N MET A 47 5.41 5.93 -1.50
CA MET A 47 6.45 6.71 -2.17
C MET A 47 7.43 5.82 -2.93
N ALA A 48 7.83 4.69 -2.35
CA ALA A 48 8.73 3.73 -3.00
C ALA A 48 8.16 3.19 -4.32
N LEU A 49 6.85 2.91 -4.37
CA LEU A 49 6.19 2.47 -5.61
C LEU A 49 6.25 3.53 -6.70
N VAL A 50 5.89 4.78 -6.38
CA VAL A 50 5.90 5.89 -7.35
C VAL A 50 7.29 6.08 -7.94
N LEU A 51 8.34 6.02 -7.12
CA LEU A 51 9.72 6.18 -7.59
C LEU A 51 10.16 5.02 -8.50
N ILE A 52 9.80 3.78 -8.15
CA ILE A 52 10.12 2.62 -8.99
C ILE A 52 9.34 2.62 -10.31
N GLU A 53 8.08 3.06 -10.30
CA GLU A 53 7.29 3.27 -11.53
C GLU A 53 7.95 4.29 -12.46
N GLN A 54 8.66 5.28 -11.92
CA GLN A 54 9.44 6.25 -12.70
C GLN A 54 10.76 5.68 -13.24
N GLY A 55 11.11 4.43 -12.90
CA GLY A 55 12.32 3.76 -13.34
C GLY A 55 13.49 3.84 -12.36
N ASP A 56 13.28 4.33 -11.14
CA ASP A 56 14.36 4.41 -10.16
C ASP A 56 14.78 3.03 -9.64
N ASN A 57 16.09 2.87 -9.44
CA ASN A 57 16.67 1.70 -8.78
C ASN A 57 16.32 1.70 -7.27
N PRO A 58 16.04 0.55 -6.64
CA PRO A 58 15.84 0.44 -5.19
C PRO A 58 16.86 1.18 -4.31
N ASP A 59 18.14 1.22 -4.67
CA ASP A 59 19.16 1.96 -3.89
C ASP A 59 18.96 3.48 -3.97
N HIS A 60 18.49 4.00 -5.11
CA HIS A 60 18.12 5.40 -5.25
C HIS A 60 16.87 5.72 -4.44
N VAL A 61 15.85 4.86 -4.51
CA VAL A 61 14.61 4.99 -3.74
C VAL A 61 14.88 5.00 -2.23
N GLU A 62 15.77 4.15 -1.73
CA GLU A 62 16.18 4.14 -0.33
C GLU A 62 16.75 5.49 0.11
N ARG A 63 17.66 6.08 -0.69
CA ARG A 63 18.25 7.39 -0.42
C ARG A 63 17.21 8.52 -0.44
N VAL A 64 16.29 8.50 -1.40
CA VAL A 64 15.20 9.50 -1.48
C VAL A 64 14.31 9.41 -0.24
N LEU A 65 13.90 8.20 0.16
CA LEU A 65 13.11 8.00 1.38
C LEU A 65 13.85 8.47 2.64
N ALA A 66 15.15 8.20 2.75
CA ALA A 66 15.97 8.68 3.85
C ALA A 66 16.02 10.22 3.89
N SER A 67 16.17 10.87 2.73
CA SER A 67 16.15 12.34 2.64
C SER A 67 14.80 12.96 3.01
N THR A 68 13.70 12.20 2.91
CA THR A 68 12.36 12.66 3.31
C THR A 68 12.13 12.52 4.83
N GLY A 69 13.08 11.93 5.57
CA GLY A 69 12.99 11.75 7.02
C GLY A 69 12.33 10.45 7.49
N PHE A 70 12.25 9.42 6.62
CA PHE A 70 11.84 8.09 7.07
C PHE A 70 12.97 7.36 7.81
N HIS A 71 12.62 6.48 8.74
CA HIS A 71 13.60 5.64 9.45
C HIS A 71 14.34 4.72 8.47
N PRO A 72 15.68 4.55 8.57
CA PRO A 72 16.47 3.77 7.61
C PRO A 72 15.96 2.35 7.36
N ALA A 73 15.55 1.65 8.42
CA ALA A 73 14.94 0.32 8.29
C ALA A 73 13.64 0.30 7.44
N LEU A 74 12.84 1.38 7.50
CA LEU A 74 11.65 1.53 6.65
C LEU A 74 12.02 1.88 5.21
N CYS A 75 13.10 2.63 4.98
CA CYS A 75 13.59 2.97 3.64
C CYS A 75 14.00 1.71 2.88
N ARG A 76 14.95 0.93 3.43
CA ARG A 76 15.41 -0.34 2.85
C ARG A 76 14.25 -1.30 2.59
N SER A 77 13.42 -1.54 3.61
CA SER A 77 12.31 -2.51 3.50
C SER A 77 11.21 -2.06 2.54
N SER A 78 10.98 -0.75 2.38
CA SER A 78 9.99 -0.23 1.43
C SER A 78 10.50 -0.24 -0.01
N ALA A 79 11.77 0.09 -0.22
CA ALA A 79 12.41 0.05 -1.54
C ALA A 79 12.45 -1.38 -2.10
N LEU A 80 12.92 -2.35 -1.31
CA LEU A 80 12.95 -3.76 -1.71
C LEU A 80 11.55 -4.32 -1.97
N TRP A 81 10.59 -3.97 -1.10
CA TRP A 81 9.21 -4.40 -1.28
C TRP A 81 8.62 -3.85 -2.60
N ALA A 82 8.79 -2.56 -2.87
CA ALA A 82 8.25 -1.94 -4.08
C ALA A 82 8.90 -2.54 -5.34
N HIS A 83 10.21 -2.83 -5.31
CA HIS A 83 10.91 -3.45 -6.43
C HIS A 83 10.38 -4.85 -6.72
N ALA A 84 10.15 -5.65 -5.67
CA ALA A 84 9.56 -6.97 -5.80
C ALA A 84 8.14 -6.89 -6.40
N GLN A 85 7.30 -5.95 -5.92
CA GLN A 85 5.95 -5.75 -6.48
C GLN A 85 5.98 -5.33 -7.96
N TRP A 86 6.89 -4.42 -8.34
CA TRP A 86 7.03 -3.97 -9.72
C TRP A 86 7.51 -5.10 -10.63
N SER A 87 8.50 -5.88 -10.19
CA SER A 87 9.00 -7.03 -10.96
C SER A 87 7.92 -8.08 -11.21
N GLU A 88 7.04 -8.31 -10.24
CA GLU A 88 5.89 -9.20 -10.39
C GLU A 88 4.87 -8.61 -11.36
N PHE A 89 4.56 -7.32 -11.25
CA PHE A 89 3.65 -6.62 -12.16
C PHE A 89 4.14 -6.70 -13.61
N THR A 90 5.41 -6.40 -13.86
CA THR A 90 6.01 -6.49 -15.22
C THR A 90 6.02 -7.91 -15.75
N ARG A 91 6.19 -8.93 -14.89
CA ARG A 91 6.12 -10.34 -15.28
C ARG A 91 4.71 -10.74 -15.71
N THR A 92 3.69 -10.31 -14.97
CA THR A 92 2.29 -10.63 -15.30
C THR A 92 1.74 -9.87 -16.51
N ALA A 93 2.38 -8.76 -16.87
CA ALA A 93 1.99 -7.93 -18.02
C ALA A 93 2.63 -8.38 -19.36
N SER A 94 3.54 -9.36 -19.32
CA SER A 94 4.19 -9.98 -20.48
C SER A 94 3.50 -11.30 -20.85
#